data_AF-A0A7C9HZJ1-F1
#
_entry.id   AF-A0A7C9HZJ1-F1
#
_cell.length_a   1.000
_cell.length_b   1.000
_cell.length_c   1.000
_cell.angle_alpha   90.00
_cell.angle_beta   90.00
_cell.angle_gamma   90.00
#
_symmetry.space_group_name_H-M   'P 1'
#
loop_
_entity.id
_entity.type
_entity.pdbx_description
1 polymer ?
#
loop_
_entity_poly.entity_id
_entity_poly.type
_entity_poly.pdbx_seq_one_letter_code
_entity_poly.pdbx_strand_id
1 'polypeptide(L)'
;MTARLSPTLLRFGLALAALGLAFLGALLVLAGPAAGWALIALGLPLAGVLALAGDALGPRFGEVLSLRLTDLLGRTRPWTALLALYVALKIPVPLWPDGFPVLGLASTAALFLAALAFVWERAGWVRATLLMAVSFSVGLGVEVLGSRTGFPFGAYSYATAPAPTLLGVPLMVPLGWFALTLTATCLSGGRPWLAGLLMMLWDVGLEPLMTAQRYWLWSDPLGLWAGAPLQNFLGWWAVGSGLAWVFTGLAPRLFGLRTLEWSWALPWWARSFPESREPRLSLLPGAPRRDPDFRVAYPIETFFLPGGLVLVGRYAEAAVTLAAMTLGLALARRVTRHDR
;
A
#
# COMPACT_ATOMS: atom_id res chain seq x y z
N MET A 1 28.82 -14.66 30.56
CA MET A 1 28.45 -13.39 29.90
C MET A 1 27.06 -13.55 29.29
N THR A 2 26.02 -13.02 29.93
CA THR A 2 24.67 -13.00 29.35
C THR A 2 24.63 -11.91 28.27
N ALA A 3 24.44 -12.31 27.02
CA ALA A 3 24.30 -11.36 25.91
C ALA A 3 23.08 -10.46 26.16
N ARG A 4 23.29 -9.19 26.52
CA ARG A 4 22.19 -8.23 26.66
C ARG A 4 21.65 -7.92 25.26
N LEU A 5 20.35 -8.13 25.06
CA LEU A 5 19.66 -7.73 23.83
C LEU A 5 19.86 -6.22 23.59
N SER A 6 19.99 -5.83 22.32
CA SER A 6 20.05 -4.40 21.99
C SER A 6 18.74 -3.71 22.38
N PRO A 7 18.75 -2.42 22.75
CA PRO A 7 17.53 -1.67 23.07
C PRO A 7 16.46 -1.78 21.97
N THR A 8 16.89 -1.78 20.71
CA THR A 8 15.97 -1.92 19.58
C THR A 8 15.34 -3.31 19.51
N LEU A 9 16.13 -4.37 19.69
CA LEU A 9 15.59 -5.74 19.71
C LEU A 9 14.66 -5.96 20.89
N LEU A 10 14.98 -5.40 22.06
CA LEU A 10 14.16 -5.52 23.26
C LEU A 10 12.77 -4.90 23.07
N ARG A 11 12.70 -3.62 22.67
CA ARG A 11 11.41 -2.94 22.49
C ARG A 11 10.56 -3.57 21.38
N PHE A 12 11.16 -4.01 20.26
CA PHE A 12 10.43 -4.69 19.19
C PHE A 12 9.99 -6.09 19.61
N GLY A 13 10.82 -6.84 20.32
CA GLY A 13 10.44 -8.16 20.85
C GLY A 13 9.27 -8.07 21.83
N LEU A 14 9.29 -7.09 22.74
CA LEU A 14 8.19 -6.82 23.67
C LEU A 14 6.92 -6.35 22.96
N ALA A 15 7.04 -5.46 21.97
CA ALA A 15 5.90 -5.04 21.16
C ALA A 15 5.28 -6.19 20.37
N LEU A 16 6.11 -7.07 19.79
CA LEU A 16 5.67 -8.27 19.09
C LEU A 16 4.98 -9.27 20.03
N ALA A 17 5.49 -9.44 21.26
CA ALA A 17 4.83 -10.28 22.26
C ALA A 17 3.44 -9.74 22.63
N ALA A 18 3.30 -8.42 22.80
CA ALA A 18 2.01 -7.78 23.04
C ALA A 18 1.06 -7.87 21.83
N LEU A 19 1.57 -7.77 20.59
CA LEU A 19 0.79 -8.08 19.39
C LEU A 19 0.36 -9.55 19.36
N GLY A 20 1.22 -10.47 19.80
CA GLY A 20 0.89 -11.88 19.96
C GLY A 20 -0.27 -12.10 20.94
N LEU A 21 -0.35 -11.31 22.02
CA LEU A 21 -1.49 -11.32 22.94
C LEU A 21 -2.78 -10.88 22.25
N ALA A 22 -2.73 -9.80 21.47
CA ALA A 22 -3.89 -9.34 20.71
C ALA A 22 -4.31 -10.37 19.63
N PHE A 23 -3.35 -11.02 18.98
CA PHE A 23 -3.61 -12.08 18.02
C PHE A 23 -4.26 -13.30 18.67
N LEU A 24 -3.75 -13.74 19.83
CA LEU A 24 -4.40 -14.79 20.63
C LEU A 24 -5.82 -14.39 21.03
N GLY A 25 -6.01 -13.12 21.42
CA GLY A 25 -7.33 -12.55 21.67
C GLY A 25 -8.28 -12.68 20.48
N ALA A 26 -7.80 -12.36 19.27
CA ALA A 26 -8.56 -12.53 18.05
C ALA A 26 -8.94 -14.00 17.79
N LEU A 27 -8.02 -14.93 17.98
CA LEU A 27 -8.32 -16.37 17.87
C LEU A 27 -9.37 -16.83 18.90
N LEU A 28 -9.32 -16.30 20.12
CA LEU A 28 -10.32 -16.59 21.14
C LEU A 28 -11.70 -16.01 20.78
N VAL A 29 -11.76 -14.79 20.26
CA VAL A 29 -13.03 -14.22 19.79
C VAL A 29 -13.64 -15.11 18.69
N LEU A 30 -12.83 -15.55 17.73
CA LEU A 30 -13.26 -16.46 16.66
C LEU A 30 -13.69 -17.84 17.17
N ALA A 31 -13.14 -18.30 18.29
CA ALA A 31 -13.52 -19.56 18.94
C ALA A 31 -14.77 -19.44 19.84
N GLY A 32 -15.31 -18.23 20.07
CA GLY A 32 -16.49 -17.97 20.89
C GLY A 32 -16.26 -17.28 22.26
N PRO A 33 -15.12 -17.48 22.96
CA PRO A 33 -14.85 -16.78 24.21
C PRO A 33 -14.77 -15.24 24.12
N ALA A 34 -15.67 -14.55 24.83
CA ALA A 34 -15.66 -13.08 24.93
C ALA A 34 -14.40 -12.51 25.61
N ALA A 35 -13.67 -13.32 26.40
CA ALA A 35 -12.41 -12.92 27.03
C ALA A 35 -11.34 -12.51 26.01
N GLY A 36 -11.45 -12.97 24.74
CA GLY A 36 -10.56 -12.55 23.66
C GLY A 36 -10.58 -11.04 23.42
N TRP A 37 -11.72 -10.37 23.62
CA TRP A 37 -11.81 -8.92 23.50
C TRP A 37 -10.93 -8.17 24.52
N ALA A 38 -10.83 -8.68 25.74
CA ALA A 38 -9.96 -8.09 26.76
C ALA A 38 -8.48 -8.23 26.37
N LEU A 39 -8.08 -9.36 25.79
CA LEU A 39 -6.71 -9.56 25.29
C LEU A 39 -6.38 -8.63 24.12
N ILE A 40 -7.33 -8.38 23.22
CA ILE A 40 -7.17 -7.39 22.13
C ILE A 40 -7.04 -5.98 22.71
N ALA A 41 -7.96 -5.60 23.59
CA ALA A 41 -8.02 -4.26 24.21
C ALA A 41 -6.75 -3.95 25.03
N LEU A 42 -6.10 -4.97 25.59
CA LEU A 42 -4.82 -4.82 26.27
C LEU A 42 -3.63 -4.87 25.30
N GLY A 43 -3.58 -5.88 24.45
CA GLY A 43 -2.41 -6.20 23.62
C GLY A 43 -2.10 -5.13 22.58
N LEU A 44 -3.11 -4.56 21.92
CA LEU A 44 -2.90 -3.53 20.88
C LEU A 44 -2.30 -2.24 21.43
N PRO A 45 -2.88 -1.57 22.47
CA PRO A 45 -2.26 -0.39 23.07
C PRO A 45 -0.88 -0.69 23.67
N LEU A 46 -0.76 -1.85 24.34
CA LEU A 46 0.49 -2.26 24.97
C LEU A 46 1.61 -2.44 23.93
N ALA A 47 1.30 -2.98 22.75
CA ALA A 47 2.26 -3.10 21.67
C ALA A 47 2.81 -1.73 21.22
N GLY A 48 1.95 -0.73 21.06
CA GLY A 48 2.37 0.63 20.69
C GLY A 48 3.26 1.27 21.76
N VAL A 49 2.86 1.14 23.02
CA VAL A 49 3.62 1.63 24.18
C VAL A 49 4.99 0.95 24.29
N LEU A 50 5.04 -0.38 24.16
CA LEU A 50 6.28 -1.15 24.22
C LEU A 50 7.17 -0.91 23.00
N ALA A 51 6.59 -0.67 21.81
CA ALA A 51 7.37 -0.28 20.63
C ALA A 51 8.09 1.06 20.84
N LEU A 52 7.46 1.98 21.59
CA LEU A 52 8.04 3.28 21.92
C LEU A 52 9.03 3.20 23.08
N ALA A 53 8.73 2.49 24.17
CA ALA A 53 9.49 2.61 25.42
C ALA A 53 9.88 1.27 26.08
N GLY A 54 9.70 0.13 25.41
CA GLY A 54 9.98 -1.20 25.97
C GLY A 54 11.46 -1.45 26.31
N ASP A 55 12.38 -0.63 25.83
CA ASP A 55 13.80 -0.66 26.20
C ASP A 55 14.14 0.14 27.46
N ALA A 56 13.18 0.90 28.00
CA ALA A 56 13.34 1.77 29.16
C ALA A 56 12.38 1.39 30.29
N LEU A 57 12.05 0.10 30.44
CA LEU A 57 11.21 -0.40 31.53
C LEU A 57 11.77 0.02 32.90
N GLY A 58 10.88 0.30 33.85
CA GLY A 58 11.23 0.78 35.19
C GLY A 58 11.03 2.29 35.36
N PRO A 59 11.80 2.97 36.24
CA PRO A 59 11.52 4.36 36.64
C PRO A 59 11.54 5.38 35.49
N ARG A 60 12.30 5.11 34.42
CA ARG A 60 12.44 6.00 33.25
C ARG A 60 11.40 5.78 32.15
N PHE A 61 10.52 4.79 32.32
CA PHE A 61 9.58 4.40 31.27
C PHE A 61 8.68 5.55 30.83
N GLY A 62 8.07 6.26 31.79
CA GLY A 62 7.18 7.39 31.49
C GLY A 62 7.89 8.55 30.80
N GLU A 63 9.10 8.88 31.23
CA GLU A 63 9.96 9.90 30.62
C GLU A 63 10.26 9.55 29.15
N VAL A 64 10.75 8.34 28.90
CA VAL A 64 11.13 7.89 27.55
C VAL A 64 9.91 7.75 26.63
N LEU A 65 8.79 7.25 27.15
CA LEU A 65 7.53 7.15 26.41
C LEU A 65 7.05 8.53 25.98
N SER A 66 6.99 9.49 26.90
CA SER A 66 6.55 10.87 26.61
C SER A 66 7.45 11.54 25.57
N LEU A 67 8.77 11.44 25.73
CA LEU A 67 9.74 12.01 24.79
C LEU A 67 9.59 11.43 23.38
N ARG A 68 9.52 10.09 23.27
CA ARG A 68 9.41 9.42 21.96
C ARG A 68 8.03 9.58 21.33
N LEU A 69 6.97 9.66 22.12
CA LEU A 69 5.63 9.96 21.63
C LEU A 69 5.56 11.40 21.09
N THR A 70 6.13 12.37 21.81
CA THR A 70 6.19 13.76 21.36
C THR A 70 7.02 13.89 20.07
N ASP A 71 8.15 13.20 19.97
CA ASP A 71 8.96 13.14 18.75
C ASP A 71 8.20 12.48 17.59
N LEU A 72 7.48 11.38 17.85
CA LEU A 72 6.64 10.71 16.84
C LEU A 72 5.54 11.65 16.32
N LEU A 73 4.80 12.30 17.23
CA LEU A 73 3.72 13.22 16.88
C LEU A 73 4.27 14.44 16.12
N GLY A 74 5.40 15.01 16.56
CA GLY A 74 6.06 16.13 15.88
C GLY A 74 6.56 15.79 14.46
N ARG A 75 6.79 14.50 14.18
CA ARG A 75 7.20 14.01 12.84
C ARG A 75 6.04 13.47 12.00
N THR A 76 4.88 13.25 12.62
CA THR A 76 3.73 12.67 11.93
C THR A 76 3.18 13.69 10.94
N ARG A 77 3.32 13.37 9.65
CA ARG A 77 2.71 14.14 8.57
C ARG A 77 1.26 13.69 8.36
N PRO A 78 0.36 14.55 7.84
CA PRO A 78 -1.03 14.16 7.59
C PRO A 78 -1.15 12.88 6.75
N TRP A 79 -0.35 12.74 5.70
CA TRP A 79 -0.35 11.55 4.86
C TRP A 79 0.13 10.28 5.60
N THR A 80 1.08 10.39 6.53
CA THR A 80 1.53 9.25 7.34
C THR A 80 0.46 8.80 8.33
N ALA A 81 -0.31 9.74 8.90
CA ALA A 81 -1.44 9.42 9.76
C ALA A 81 -2.56 8.72 8.99
N LEU A 82 -2.87 9.19 7.78
CA LEU A 82 -3.84 8.54 6.89
C LEU A 82 -3.37 7.16 6.43
N LEU A 83 -2.08 6.97 6.20
CA LEU A 83 -1.52 5.66 5.88
C LEU A 83 -1.55 4.70 7.09
N ALA A 84 -1.36 5.22 8.31
CA ALA A 84 -1.56 4.44 9.53
C ALA A 84 -3.03 4.06 9.71
N LEU A 85 -3.97 4.97 9.41
CA LEU A 85 -5.41 4.68 9.40
C LEU A 85 -5.77 3.62 8.36
N TYR A 86 -5.19 3.69 7.16
CA TYR A 86 -5.34 2.65 6.13
C TYR A 86 -4.99 1.25 6.65
N VAL A 87 -3.85 1.14 7.34
CA VAL A 87 -3.41 -0.11 7.99
C VAL A 87 -4.37 -0.52 9.11
N ALA A 88 -4.75 0.43 9.98
CA ALA A 88 -5.61 0.16 11.12
C ALA A 88 -6.99 -0.37 10.71
N LEU A 89 -7.57 0.14 9.61
CA LEU A 89 -8.88 -0.28 9.10
C LEU A 89 -8.89 -1.73 8.56
N LYS A 90 -7.73 -2.31 8.27
CA LYS A 90 -7.62 -3.71 7.83
C LYS A 90 -7.56 -4.71 9.00
N ILE A 91 -7.21 -4.26 10.20
CA ILE A 91 -7.03 -5.12 11.38
C ILE A 91 -8.35 -5.78 11.84
N PRO A 92 -9.50 -5.08 11.89
CA PRO A 92 -10.75 -5.67 12.38
C PRO A 92 -11.40 -6.66 11.41
N VAL A 93 -11.02 -6.68 10.13
CA VAL A 93 -11.67 -7.47 9.06
C VAL A 93 -11.90 -8.95 9.45
N PRO A 94 -10.90 -9.71 9.94
CA PRO A 94 -11.14 -11.10 10.35
C PRO A 94 -12.18 -11.27 11.48
N LEU A 95 -12.36 -10.26 12.34
CA LEU A 95 -13.31 -10.30 13.45
C LEU A 95 -14.70 -9.78 13.06
N TRP A 96 -14.81 -9.06 11.94
CA TRP A 96 -16.07 -8.55 11.41
C TRP A 96 -16.15 -8.70 9.88
N PRO A 97 -16.35 -9.93 9.37
CA PRO A 97 -16.39 -10.19 7.93
C PRO A 97 -17.50 -9.42 7.20
N ASP A 98 -18.67 -9.28 7.81
CA ASP A 98 -19.79 -8.51 7.23
C ASP A 98 -19.47 -7.01 7.07
N GLY A 99 -18.50 -6.49 7.85
CA GLY A 99 -18.00 -5.13 7.76
C GLY A 99 -16.98 -4.93 6.62
N PHE A 100 -16.57 -5.99 5.93
CA PHE A 100 -15.54 -5.93 4.88
C PHE A 100 -15.82 -4.87 3.80
N PRO A 101 -17.04 -4.70 3.27
CA PRO A 101 -17.33 -3.64 2.30
C PRO A 101 -17.03 -2.22 2.82
N VAL A 102 -17.46 -1.92 4.05
CA VAL A 102 -17.31 -0.60 4.66
C VAL A 102 -15.85 -0.35 5.02
N LEU A 103 -15.18 -1.33 5.63
CA LEU A 103 -13.76 -1.24 5.98
C LEU A 103 -12.86 -1.20 4.74
N GLY A 104 -13.21 -1.94 3.69
CA GLY A 104 -12.53 -1.94 2.39
C GLY A 104 -12.61 -0.57 1.70
N LEU A 105 -13.81 0.03 1.66
CA LEU A 105 -13.99 1.38 1.14
C LEU A 105 -13.25 2.42 1.98
N ALA A 106 -13.43 2.39 3.31
CA ALA A 106 -12.80 3.34 4.21
C ALA A 106 -11.26 3.26 4.17
N SER A 107 -10.71 2.05 4.12
CA SER A 107 -9.26 1.84 3.98
C SER A 107 -8.77 2.37 2.64
N THR A 108 -9.44 2.07 1.54
CA THR A 108 -9.07 2.57 0.22
C THR A 108 -9.17 4.10 0.14
N ALA A 109 -10.19 4.70 0.76
CA ALA A 109 -10.32 6.14 0.88
C ALA A 109 -9.18 6.76 1.72
N ALA A 110 -8.81 6.13 2.84
CA ALA A 110 -7.68 6.58 3.66
C ALA A 110 -6.36 6.53 2.88
N LEU A 111 -6.13 5.46 2.09
CA LEU A 111 -4.96 5.35 1.23
C LEU A 111 -4.97 6.41 0.11
N PHE A 112 -6.12 6.64 -0.52
CA PHE A 112 -6.30 7.69 -1.54
C PHE A 112 -5.99 9.08 -0.98
N LEU A 113 -6.54 9.41 0.20
CA LEU A 113 -6.29 10.69 0.87
C LEU A 113 -4.82 10.81 1.31
N ALA A 114 -4.20 9.72 1.75
CA ALA A 114 -2.78 9.68 2.06
C ALA A 114 -1.93 9.98 0.80
N ALA A 115 -2.26 9.35 -0.33
CA ALA A 115 -1.60 9.60 -1.61
C ALA A 115 -1.75 11.07 -2.04
N LEU A 116 -2.95 11.63 -1.94
CA LEU A 116 -3.22 13.02 -2.32
C LEU A 116 -2.46 14.00 -1.43
N ALA A 117 -2.50 13.81 -0.11
CA ALA A 117 -1.78 14.62 0.85
C ALA A 117 -0.26 14.53 0.66
N PHE A 118 0.27 13.35 0.33
CA PHE A 118 1.69 13.16 0.03
C PHE A 118 2.12 13.95 -1.22
N VAL A 119 1.37 13.85 -2.32
CA VAL A 119 1.70 14.59 -3.55
C VAL A 119 1.53 16.10 -3.33
N TRP A 120 0.49 16.52 -2.60
CA TRP A 120 0.31 17.94 -2.27
C TRP A 120 1.52 18.47 -1.50
N GLU A 121 1.92 17.81 -0.41
CA GLU A 121 3.07 18.21 0.41
C GLU A 121 4.37 18.31 -0.41
N ARG A 122 4.59 17.38 -1.36
CA ARG A 122 5.88 17.25 -2.08
C ARG A 122 5.93 18.00 -3.42
N ALA A 123 4.81 18.20 -4.07
CA ALA A 123 4.74 18.65 -5.47
C ALA A 123 3.74 19.81 -5.71
N GLY A 124 2.99 20.20 -4.67
CA GLY A 124 1.97 21.25 -4.69
C GLY A 124 0.58 20.76 -5.09
N TRP A 125 -0.44 21.53 -4.73
CA TRP A 125 -1.85 21.16 -4.93
C TRP A 125 -2.21 20.95 -6.41
N VAL A 126 -1.68 21.77 -7.32
CA VAL A 126 -1.97 21.66 -8.77
C VAL A 126 -1.58 20.28 -9.31
N ARG A 127 -0.36 19.83 -9.01
CA ARG A 127 0.10 18.49 -9.45
C ARG A 127 -0.67 17.39 -8.75
N ALA A 128 -0.96 17.54 -7.45
CA ALA A 128 -1.77 16.59 -6.70
C ALA A 128 -3.15 16.39 -7.35
N THR A 129 -3.85 17.49 -7.66
CA THR A 129 -5.15 17.45 -8.33
C THR A 129 -5.06 16.87 -9.73
N LEU A 130 -4.04 17.22 -10.53
CA LEU A 130 -3.89 16.69 -11.89
C LEU A 130 -3.61 15.18 -11.90
N LEU A 131 -2.68 14.70 -11.07
CA LEU A 131 -2.37 13.27 -10.97
C LEU A 131 -3.59 12.48 -10.49
N MET A 132 -4.29 13.01 -9.49
CA MET A 132 -5.52 12.44 -8.96
C MET A 132 -6.61 12.38 -10.05
N ALA A 133 -6.90 13.50 -10.70
CA ALA A 133 -7.96 13.58 -11.70
C ALA A 133 -7.68 12.65 -12.89
N VAL A 134 -6.47 12.68 -13.45
CA VAL A 134 -6.11 11.81 -14.57
C VAL A 134 -6.21 10.34 -14.18
N SER A 135 -5.63 9.94 -13.05
CA SER A 135 -5.66 8.54 -12.64
C SER A 135 -7.06 8.05 -12.31
N PHE A 136 -7.86 8.89 -11.64
CA PHE A 136 -9.24 8.57 -11.31
C PHE A 136 -10.09 8.41 -12.57
N SER A 137 -9.99 9.37 -13.51
CA SER A 137 -10.75 9.35 -14.76
C SER A 137 -10.34 8.22 -15.69
N VAL A 138 -9.03 7.97 -15.86
CA VAL A 138 -8.54 6.85 -16.67
C VAL A 138 -8.91 5.52 -16.02
N GLY A 139 -8.70 5.36 -14.72
CA GLY A 139 -9.08 4.17 -13.97
C GLY A 139 -10.57 3.87 -14.09
N LEU A 140 -11.43 4.85 -13.81
CA LEU A 140 -12.88 4.69 -14.01
C LEU A 140 -13.21 4.38 -15.47
N GLY A 141 -12.58 5.06 -16.42
CA GLY A 141 -12.83 4.88 -17.85
C GLY A 141 -12.50 3.47 -18.34
N VAL A 142 -11.36 2.91 -17.96
CA VAL A 142 -10.96 1.56 -18.35
C VAL A 142 -11.82 0.49 -17.69
N GLU A 143 -12.31 0.72 -16.46
CA GLU A 143 -13.20 -0.20 -15.76
C GLU A 143 -14.61 -0.19 -16.33
N VAL A 144 -15.13 0.99 -16.69
CA VAL A 144 -16.42 1.12 -17.39
C VAL A 144 -16.33 0.49 -18.79
N LEU A 145 -15.20 0.68 -19.49
CA LEU A 145 -14.97 0.06 -20.79
C LEU A 145 -14.85 -1.47 -20.65
N GLY A 146 -14.05 -1.94 -19.70
CA GLY A 146 -13.79 -3.35 -19.41
C GLY A 146 -15.05 -4.12 -19.07
N SER A 147 -15.80 -3.63 -18.07
CA SER A 147 -17.05 -4.26 -17.65
C SER A 147 -18.16 -4.29 -18.71
N ARG A 148 -18.08 -3.47 -19.77
CA ARG A 148 -19.07 -3.44 -20.86
C ARG A 148 -18.64 -4.19 -22.11
N THR A 149 -17.35 -4.15 -22.43
CA THR A 149 -16.82 -4.62 -23.73
C THR A 149 -15.88 -5.82 -23.61
N GLY A 150 -15.40 -6.11 -22.40
CA GLY A 150 -14.36 -7.09 -22.16
C GLY A 150 -12.94 -6.58 -22.41
N PHE A 151 -12.74 -5.35 -22.90
CA PHE A 151 -11.40 -4.76 -23.08
C PHE A 151 -11.19 -3.59 -22.10
N PRO A 152 -10.06 -3.49 -21.38
CA PRO A 152 -8.81 -4.22 -21.59
C PRO A 152 -8.64 -5.50 -20.76
N PHE A 153 -9.55 -5.83 -19.85
CA PHE A 153 -9.28 -6.85 -18.81
C PHE A 153 -9.80 -8.27 -19.08
N GLY A 154 -10.74 -8.45 -20.01
CA GLY A 154 -11.51 -9.69 -20.19
C GLY A 154 -12.97 -9.48 -19.83
N ALA A 155 -13.83 -10.49 -20.03
CA ALA A 155 -15.26 -10.37 -19.71
C ALA A 155 -15.55 -10.60 -18.20
N TYR A 156 -16.11 -9.58 -17.53
CA TYR A 156 -16.49 -9.62 -16.11
C TYR A 156 -17.66 -8.68 -15.82
N SER A 157 -18.27 -8.83 -14.63
CA SER A 157 -19.28 -7.90 -14.12
C SER A 157 -19.08 -7.55 -12.65
N TYR A 158 -19.47 -6.33 -12.28
CA TYR A 158 -19.56 -5.86 -10.89
C TYR A 158 -20.94 -6.06 -10.26
N ALA A 159 -21.74 -7.02 -10.76
CA ALA A 159 -23.16 -7.16 -10.40
C ALA A 159 -23.42 -7.28 -8.89
N THR A 160 -22.49 -7.88 -8.15
CA THR A 160 -22.56 -8.11 -6.71
C THR A 160 -21.61 -7.23 -5.90
N ALA A 161 -20.98 -6.24 -6.55
CA ALA A 161 -20.04 -5.37 -5.89
C ALA A 161 -20.73 -4.42 -4.90
N PRO A 162 -20.08 -4.06 -3.78
CA PRO A 162 -20.67 -3.19 -2.79
C PRO A 162 -20.81 -1.75 -3.29
N ALA A 163 -21.87 -1.09 -2.85
CA ALA A 163 -22.04 0.36 -3.00
C ALA A 163 -21.00 1.13 -2.15
N PRO A 164 -20.69 2.39 -2.50
CA PRO A 164 -21.22 3.15 -3.63
C PRO A 164 -20.53 2.78 -4.96
N THR A 165 -21.31 2.81 -6.04
CA THR A 165 -20.80 2.64 -7.41
C THR A 165 -20.88 3.94 -8.19
N LEU A 166 -19.98 4.11 -9.16
CA LEU A 166 -19.93 5.22 -10.09
C LEU A 166 -19.91 4.62 -11.50
N LEU A 167 -20.94 4.93 -12.30
CA LEU A 167 -21.13 4.38 -13.66
C LEU A 167 -21.11 2.83 -13.72
N GLY A 168 -21.51 2.17 -12.63
CA GLY A 168 -21.50 0.70 -12.49
C GLY A 168 -20.22 0.10 -11.91
N VAL A 169 -19.19 0.93 -11.68
CA VAL A 169 -17.90 0.51 -11.09
C VAL A 169 -17.86 0.88 -9.61
N PRO A 170 -17.45 0.01 -8.68
CA PRO A 170 -17.34 0.34 -7.26
C PRO A 170 -16.39 1.51 -7.04
N LEU A 171 -16.78 2.51 -6.25
CA LEU A 171 -15.99 3.73 -6.05
C LEU A 171 -14.58 3.47 -5.52
N MET A 172 -14.39 2.39 -4.75
CA MET A 172 -13.07 2.01 -4.25
C MET A 172 -12.07 1.73 -5.39
N VAL A 173 -12.52 1.24 -6.54
CA VAL A 173 -11.64 0.89 -7.68
C VAL A 173 -10.91 2.11 -8.25
N PRO A 174 -11.60 3.19 -8.72
CA PRO A 174 -10.91 4.38 -9.21
C PRO A 174 -10.12 5.14 -8.13
N LEU A 175 -10.50 5.03 -6.85
CA LEU A 175 -9.68 5.54 -5.74
C LEU A 175 -8.36 4.76 -5.60
N GLY A 176 -8.43 3.43 -5.73
CA GLY A 176 -7.28 2.54 -5.72
C GLY A 176 -6.32 2.80 -6.87
N TRP A 177 -6.82 3.03 -8.09
CA TRP A 177 -6.01 3.35 -9.27
C TRP A 177 -5.04 4.50 -9.00
N PHE A 178 -5.48 5.59 -8.36
CA PHE A 178 -4.60 6.71 -8.03
C PHE A 178 -3.51 6.34 -7.01
N ALA A 179 -3.92 5.78 -5.88
CA ALA A 179 -2.98 5.48 -4.81
C ALA A 179 -1.94 4.42 -5.20
N LEU A 180 -2.37 3.35 -5.87
CA LEU A 180 -1.51 2.24 -6.26
C LEU A 180 -0.55 2.65 -7.37
N THR A 181 -1.02 3.43 -8.34
CA THR A 181 -0.13 4.03 -9.35
C THR A 181 0.94 4.88 -8.67
N LEU A 182 0.57 5.73 -7.70
CA LEU A 182 1.54 6.55 -6.97
C LEU A 182 2.56 5.66 -6.24
N THR A 183 2.10 4.67 -5.49
CA THR A 183 2.94 3.72 -4.75
C THR A 183 3.91 3.00 -5.69
N ALA A 184 3.42 2.45 -6.79
CA ALA A 184 4.21 1.72 -7.78
C ALA A 184 5.22 2.62 -8.50
N THR A 185 4.83 3.86 -8.82
CA THR A 185 5.71 4.85 -9.47
C THR A 185 6.82 5.31 -8.52
N CYS A 186 6.51 5.57 -7.25
CA CYS A 186 7.53 5.83 -6.23
C CYS A 186 8.47 4.63 -6.06
N LEU A 187 7.92 3.40 -6.03
CA LEU A 187 8.71 2.19 -5.80
C LEU A 187 9.63 1.84 -6.98
N SER A 188 9.17 2.06 -8.22
CA SER A 188 9.94 1.85 -9.44
C SER A 188 10.97 2.95 -9.72
N GLY A 189 10.93 4.07 -8.98
CA GLY A 189 11.76 5.25 -9.26
C GLY A 189 11.36 5.96 -10.56
N GLY A 190 10.06 6.00 -10.85
CA GLY A 190 9.52 6.66 -12.05
C GLY A 190 9.65 5.84 -13.34
N ARG A 191 9.96 4.54 -13.27
CA ARG A 191 10.07 3.67 -14.45
C ARG A 191 8.70 3.09 -14.80
N PRO A 192 8.06 3.49 -15.92
CA PRO A 192 6.66 3.15 -16.17
C PRO A 192 6.40 1.64 -16.27
N TRP A 193 7.22 0.91 -17.03
CA TRP A 193 7.07 -0.54 -17.20
C TRP A 193 7.18 -1.32 -15.89
N LEU A 194 8.03 -0.85 -14.97
CA LEU A 194 8.24 -1.47 -13.67
C LEU A 194 7.13 -1.09 -12.70
N ALA A 195 6.60 0.13 -12.77
CA ALA A 195 5.40 0.52 -12.04
C ALA A 195 4.19 -0.32 -12.47
N GLY A 196 3.96 -0.47 -13.78
CA GLY A 196 2.93 -1.36 -14.31
C GLY A 196 3.12 -2.81 -13.88
N LEU A 197 4.36 -3.30 -13.85
CA LEU A 197 4.67 -4.65 -13.35
C LEU A 197 4.30 -4.79 -11.87
N LEU A 198 4.63 -3.81 -11.03
CA LEU A 198 4.27 -3.81 -9.62
C LEU A 198 2.75 -3.78 -9.40
N MET A 199 2.01 -3.02 -10.22
CA MET A 199 0.54 -2.99 -10.18
C MET A 199 -0.06 -4.33 -10.61
N MET A 200 0.43 -4.94 -11.70
CA MET A 200 0.02 -6.27 -12.12
C MET A 200 0.29 -7.33 -11.04
N LEU A 201 1.46 -7.29 -10.38
CA LEU A 201 1.79 -8.23 -9.30
C LEU A 201 0.91 -8.04 -8.05
N TRP A 202 0.45 -6.80 -7.79
CA TRP A 202 -0.54 -6.54 -6.75
C TRP A 202 -1.92 -7.08 -7.16
N ASP A 203 -2.31 -6.90 -8.42
CA ASP A 203 -3.56 -7.42 -8.98
C ASP A 203 -3.65 -8.96 -8.93
N VAL A 204 -2.54 -9.67 -9.22
CA VAL A 204 -2.43 -11.13 -9.02
C VAL A 204 -2.85 -11.55 -7.60
N GLY A 205 -2.56 -10.74 -6.58
CA GLY A 205 -2.99 -11.02 -5.21
C GLY A 205 -4.41 -10.60 -4.89
N LEU A 206 -4.89 -9.56 -5.54
CA LEU A 206 -6.22 -9.01 -5.36
C LEU A 206 -7.28 -9.93 -5.95
N GLU A 207 -7.01 -10.48 -7.13
CA GLU A 207 -7.94 -11.30 -7.91
C GLU A 207 -8.56 -12.46 -7.10
N PRO A 208 -7.77 -13.30 -6.41
CA PRO A 208 -8.32 -14.36 -5.57
C PRO A 208 -9.16 -13.83 -4.40
N LEU A 209 -8.82 -12.67 -3.83
CA LEU A 209 -9.54 -12.12 -2.70
C LEU A 209 -10.91 -11.59 -3.14
N MET A 210 -10.93 -10.81 -4.21
CA MET A 210 -12.14 -10.12 -4.68
C MET A 210 -13.11 -11.07 -5.38
N THR A 211 -12.61 -12.08 -6.08
CA THR A 211 -13.46 -13.15 -6.62
C THR A 211 -14.10 -13.98 -5.50
N ALA A 212 -13.35 -14.27 -4.42
CA ALA A 212 -13.91 -14.99 -3.26
C ALA A 212 -15.03 -14.18 -2.57
N GLN A 213 -14.88 -12.85 -2.53
CA GLN A 213 -15.90 -11.93 -2.03
C GLN A 213 -17.01 -11.63 -3.04
N ARG A 214 -16.92 -12.19 -4.26
CA ARG A 214 -17.84 -11.94 -5.38
C ARG A 214 -17.95 -10.45 -5.73
N TYR A 215 -16.88 -9.67 -5.57
CA TYR A 215 -16.91 -8.25 -5.93
C TYR A 215 -16.92 -8.07 -7.45
N TRP A 216 -16.23 -8.95 -8.16
CA TRP A 216 -16.43 -9.14 -9.59
C TRP A 216 -16.63 -10.62 -9.90
N LEU A 217 -17.38 -10.85 -10.98
CA LEU A 217 -17.70 -12.16 -11.50
C LEU A 217 -17.11 -12.24 -12.91
N TRP A 218 -16.10 -13.08 -13.07
CA TRP A 218 -15.51 -13.38 -14.37
C TRP A 218 -16.45 -14.28 -15.18
N SER A 219 -16.67 -13.93 -16.44
CA SER A 219 -17.43 -14.72 -17.43
C SER A 219 -16.60 -15.03 -18.68
N ASP A 220 -15.31 -14.72 -18.64
CA ASP A 220 -14.38 -14.95 -19.74
C ASP A 220 -14.13 -16.45 -19.97
N PRO A 221 -14.19 -16.94 -21.22
CA PRO A 221 -13.96 -18.35 -21.52
C PRO A 221 -12.51 -18.81 -21.28
N LEU A 222 -11.55 -17.88 -21.20
CA LEU A 222 -10.13 -18.16 -21.03
C LEU A 222 -9.62 -17.82 -19.62
N GLY A 223 -10.49 -17.95 -18.61
CA GLY A 223 -10.14 -17.73 -17.21
C GLY A 223 -8.94 -18.57 -16.76
N LEU A 224 -7.95 -17.92 -16.12
CA LEU A 224 -6.67 -18.51 -15.73
C LEU A 224 -6.48 -18.49 -14.22
N TRP A 225 -6.47 -17.30 -13.61
CA TRP A 225 -6.13 -17.11 -12.20
C TRP A 225 -7.31 -16.50 -11.45
N ALA A 226 -7.90 -17.26 -10.53
CA ALA A 226 -9.15 -16.90 -9.87
C ALA A 226 -10.29 -16.53 -10.85
N GLY A 227 -10.29 -17.09 -12.06
CA GLY A 227 -11.24 -16.78 -13.12
C GLY A 227 -10.80 -15.65 -14.06
N ALA A 228 -9.82 -14.82 -13.67
CA ALA A 228 -9.30 -13.75 -14.52
C ALA A 228 -8.47 -14.33 -15.68
N PRO A 229 -8.68 -13.88 -16.93
CA PRO A 229 -7.87 -14.30 -18.07
C PRO A 229 -6.49 -13.61 -18.05
N LEU A 230 -5.54 -14.12 -18.84
CA LEU A 230 -4.21 -13.49 -19.00
C LEU A 230 -4.32 -12.01 -19.43
N GLN A 231 -5.36 -11.69 -20.20
CA GLN A 231 -5.67 -10.35 -20.66
C GLN A 231 -5.83 -9.35 -19.49
N ASN A 232 -6.38 -9.76 -18.34
CA ASN A 232 -6.52 -8.91 -17.16
C ASN A 232 -5.17 -8.37 -16.69
N PHE A 233 -4.21 -9.28 -16.49
CA PHE A 233 -2.88 -8.95 -15.99
C PHE A 233 -2.10 -8.07 -16.98
N LEU A 234 -2.22 -8.35 -18.29
CA LEU A 234 -1.64 -7.50 -19.33
C LEU A 234 -2.28 -6.11 -19.36
N GLY A 235 -3.60 -6.03 -19.15
CA GLY A 235 -4.35 -4.78 -19.01
C GLY A 235 -3.86 -3.95 -17.83
N TRP A 236 -3.74 -4.55 -16.64
CA TRP A 236 -3.18 -3.90 -15.45
C TRP A 236 -1.75 -3.42 -15.67
N TRP A 237 -0.91 -4.22 -16.31
CA TRP A 237 0.45 -3.82 -16.66
C TRP A 237 0.46 -2.63 -17.62
N ALA A 238 -0.34 -2.66 -18.69
CA ALA A 238 -0.38 -1.63 -19.71
C ALA A 238 -0.96 -0.31 -19.18
N VAL A 239 -2.12 -0.35 -18.52
CA VAL A 239 -2.76 0.83 -17.93
C VAL A 239 -1.90 1.40 -16.81
N GLY A 240 -1.37 0.55 -15.92
CA GLY A 240 -0.47 0.98 -14.85
C GLY A 240 0.82 1.61 -15.37
N SER A 241 1.39 1.06 -16.45
CA SER A 241 2.54 1.67 -17.13
C SER A 241 2.19 3.03 -17.74
N GLY A 242 1.05 3.14 -18.43
CA GLY A 242 0.59 4.40 -19.02
C GLY A 242 0.36 5.48 -17.96
N LEU A 243 -0.29 5.14 -16.84
CA LEU A 243 -0.50 6.07 -15.73
C LEU A 243 0.82 6.47 -15.06
N ALA A 244 1.72 5.53 -14.80
CA ALA A 244 3.04 5.82 -14.23
C ALA A 244 3.88 6.71 -15.14
N TRP A 245 3.76 6.54 -16.46
CA TRP A 245 4.37 7.40 -17.45
C TRP A 245 3.86 8.84 -17.36
N VAL A 246 2.54 9.02 -17.28
CA VAL A 246 1.92 10.34 -17.08
C VAL A 246 2.36 10.96 -15.74
N PHE A 247 2.38 10.16 -14.66
CA PHE A 247 2.80 10.64 -13.33
C PHE A 247 4.22 11.18 -13.37
N THR A 248 5.10 10.42 -13.99
CA THR A 248 6.50 10.77 -14.11
C THR A 248 6.71 11.99 -15.01
N GLY A 249 5.91 12.16 -16.07
CA GLY A 249 5.93 13.37 -16.89
C GLY A 249 5.43 14.62 -16.16
N LEU A 250 4.35 14.52 -15.38
CA LEU A 250 3.73 15.65 -14.68
C LEU A 250 4.47 16.04 -13.38
N ALA A 251 5.08 15.08 -12.69
CA ALA A 251 5.78 15.29 -11.42
C ALA A 251 7.15 14.57 -11.36
N PRO A 252 8.07 14.84 -12.30
CA PRO A 252 9.33 14.10 -12.43
C PRO A 252 10.21 14.13 -11.16
N ARG A 253 10.24 15.28 -10.47
CA ARG A 253 11.04 15.48 -9.24
C ARG A 253 10.56 14.58 -8.09
N LEU A 254 9.30 14.16 -8.09
CA LEU A 254 8.74 13.32 -7.04
C LEU A 254 9.28 11.89 -7.10
N PHE A 255 9.59 11.40 -8.30
CA PHE A 255 9.94 10.00 -8.54
C PHE A 255 11.43 9.75 -8.73
N GLY A 256 12.24 10.81 -8.70
CA GLY A 256 13.70 10.70 -8.61
C GLY A 256 14.36 10.11 -9.85
N LEU A 257 13.81 10.37 -11.05
CA LEU A 257 14.52 10.09 -12.29
C LEU A 257 15.86 10.84 -12.31
N ARG A 258 16.94 10.07 -12.34
CA ARG A 258 18.33 10.59 -12.29
C ARG A 258 19.12 10.29 -13.56
N THR A 259 18.66 9.36 -14.39
CA THR A 259 19.39 8.90 -15.58
C THR A 259 18.64 9.25 -16.87
N LEU A 260 19.39 9.79 -17.83
CA LEU A 260 18.91 10.12 -19.19
C LEU A 260 18.41 8.89 -19.96
N GLU A 261 18.81 7.68 -19.57
CA GLU A 261 18.51 6.42 -20.27
C GLU A 261 17.02 6.12 -20.45
N TRP A 262 16.15 6.64 -19.58
CA TRP A 262 14.69 6.46 -19.68
C TRP A 262 13.94 7.73 -20.04
N SER A 263 14.65 8.84 -20.25
CA SER A 263 14.04 10.12 -20.64
C SER A 263 13.37 10.03 -22.02
N TRP A 264 13.83 9.14 -22.91
CA TRP A 264 13.19 8.90 -24.21
C TRP A 264 11.75 8.43 -24.08
N ALA A 265 11.43 7.70 -23.01
CA ALA A 265 10.07 7.23 -22.80
C ALA A 265 9.15 8.42 -22.54
N LEU A 266 9.61 9.48 -21.86
CA LEU A 266 8.82 10.64 -21.46
C LEU A 266 8.45 11.56 -22.64
N PRO A 267 7.34 12.32 -22.52
CA PRO A 267 7.01 13.37 -23.47
C PRO A 267 8.15 14.37 -23.61
N TRP A 268 8.37 14.91 -24.82
CA TRP A 268 9.47 15.83 -25.13
C TRP A 268 9.56 17.03 -24.16
N TRP A 269 8.42 17.57 -23.72
CA TRP A 269 8.34 18.69 -22.78
C TRP A 269 8.78 18.32 -21.35
N ALA A 270 8.74 17.03 -20.98
CA ALA A 270 9.19 16.51 -19.69
C ALA A 270 10.67 16.07 -19.69
N ARG A 271 11.35 16.06 -20.85
CA ARG A 271 12.75 15.62 -20.98
C ARG A 271 13.78 16.64 -20.51
N SER A 272 13.38 17.90 -20.34
CA SER A 272 14.25 18.99 -19.91
C SER A 272 14.28 19.04 -18.38
N PHE A 273 15.04 18.14 -17.75
CA PHE A 273 15.21 18.15 -16.30
C PHE A 273 16.31 19.12 -15.90
N PRO A 274 16.08 20.07 -14.98
CA PRO A 274 17.19 20.62 -14.21
C PRO A 274 17.77 19.51 -13.34
N GLU A 275 19.07 19.24 -13.46
CA GLU A 275 19.84 18.46 -12.49
C GLU A 275 19.76 19.13 -11.12
N SER A 276 18.71 18.88 -10.33
CA SER A 276 18.71 19.33 -8.95
C SER A 276 19.55 18.35 -8.12
N ARG A 277 20.87 18.59 -8.11
CA ARG A 277 21.67 18.43 -6.90
C ARG A 277 21.06 19.35 -5.85
N GLU A 278 20.05 18.90 -5.13
CA GLU A 278 19.81 19.46 -3.80
C GLU A 278 20.49 18.54 -2.78
N PRO A 279 21.72 18.88 -2.35
CA PRO A 279 22.20 18.37 -1.09
C PRO A 279 21.20 18.85 -0.03
N ARG A 280 20.52 17.90 0.62
CA ARG A 280 19.75 18.22 1.81
C ARG A 280 20.71 18.84 2.81
N LEU A 281 20.41 20.07 3.25
CA LEU A 281 21.05 20.68 4.40
C LEU A 281 20.87 19.75 5.61
N SER A 282 21.91 18.98 5.91
CA SER A 282 22.05 18.28 7.18
C SER A 282 22.82 19.22 8.09
N LEU A 283 22.10 20.01 8.90
CA LEU A 283 22.72 20.84 9.94
C LEU A 283 23.18 20.03 11.16
N LEU A 284 23.14 18.70 11.09
CA LEU A 284 23.62 17.81 12.15
C LEU A 284 24.50 16.70 11.57
N PRO A 285 25.65 16.40 12.18
CA PRO A 285 26.45 15.22 11.85
C PRO A 285 25.73 13.95 12.34
N GLY A 286 25.73 12.90 11.51
CA GLY A 286 25.33 11.54 11.92
C GLY A 286 24.20 10.93 11.10
N ALA A 287 24.51 10.52 9.88
CA ALA A 287 23.68 9.79 8.90
C ALA A 287 22.37 10.50 8.46
N PRO A 288 22.16 10.74 7.16
CA PRO A 288 20.88 11.23 6.68
C PRO A 288 19.81 10.17 6.94
N ARG A 289 19.04 10.35 8.02
CA ARG A 289 17.80 9.61 8.24
C ARG A 289 16.88 9.93 7.06
N ARG A 290 16.54 8.91 6.28
CA ARG A 290 15.65 9.07 5.13
C ARG A 290 14.27 9.47 5.62
N ASP A 291 13.74 10.57 5.09
CA ASP A 291 12.33 10.90 5.31
C ASP A 291 11.44 9.73 4.89
N PRO A 292 10.29 9.56 5.56
CA PRO A 292 9.30 8.60 5.13
C PRO A 292 8.85 8.92 3.70
N ASP A 293 8.66 7.85 2.92
CA ASP A 293 8.33 7.86 1.50
C ASP A 293 7.11 6.96 1.28
N PHE A 294 6.23 7.36 0.36
CA PHE A 294 5.02 6.63 0.00
C PHE A 294 5.30 5.23 -0.54
N ARG A 295 6.55 4.91 -0.92
CA ARG A 295 7.03 3.55 -1.24
C ARG A 295 6.69 2.50 -0.18
N VAL A 296 6.48 2.90 1.07
CA VAL A 296 6.14 2.00 2.18
C VAL A 296 4.77 1.33 2.03
N ALA A 297 3.86 1.91 1.23
CA ALA A 297 2.53 1.32 0.98
C ALA A 297 2.61 -0.05 0.28
N TYR A 298 3.59 -0.30 -0.60
CA TYR A 298 3.69 -1.59 -1.30
C TYR A 298 4.10 -2.74 -0.37
N PRO A 299 5.14 -2.60 0.49
CA PRO A 299 5.40 -3.59 1.54
C PRO A 299 4.23 -3.82 2.50
N ILE A 300 3.44 -2.78 2.81
CA ILE A 300 2.22 -2.92 3.62
C ILE A 300 1.24 -3.87 2.90
N GLU A 301 1.00 -3.66 1.61
CA GLU A 301 0.15 -4.56 0.82
C GLU A 301 0.73 -5.97 0.69
N THR A 302 2.05 -6.09 0.54
CA THR A 302 2.75 -7.38 0.49
C THR A 302 2.52 -8.20 1.78
N PHE A 303 2.22 -7.54 2.90
CA PHE A 303 1.86 -8.20 4.15
C PHE A 303 0.35 -8.48 4.23
N PHE A 304 -0.49 -7.46 4.02
CA PHE A 304 -1.93 -7.57 4.25
C PHE A 304 -2.66 -8.41 3.21
N LEU A 305 -2.24 -8.38 1.94
CA LEU A 305 -2.97 -9.04 0.86
C LEU A 305 -2.84 -10.58 0.96
N PRO A 306 -1.63 -11.17 1.09
CA PRO A 306 -1.51 -12.59 1.44
C PRO A 306 -2.19 -12.95 2.76
N GLY A 307 -2.11 -12.07 3.78
CA GLY A 307 -2.78 -12.28 5.06
C GLY A 307 -4.30 -12.39 4.91
N GLY A 308 -4.91 -11.52 4.10
CA GLY A 308 -6.34 -11.59 3.77
C GLY A 308 -6.72 -12.90 3.08
N LEU A 309 -5.89 -13.38 2.15
CA LEU A 309 -6.09 -14.67 1.48
C LEU A 309 -6.01 -15.87 2.44
N VAL A 310 -5.07 -15.86 3.38
CA VAL A 310 -4.99 -16.87 4.45
C VAL A 310 -6.28 -16.89 5.27
N LEU A 311 -6.82 -15.72 5.62
CA LEU A 311 -8.05 -15.60 6.41
C LEU A 311 -9.29 -16.13 5.70
N VAL A 312 -9.33 -16.10 4.37
CA VAL A 312 -10.41 -16.70 3.57
C VAL A 312 -10.10 -18.12 3.10
N GLY A 313 -9.07 -18.77 3.67
CA GLY A 313 -8.72 -20.16 3.39
C GLY A 313 -8.00 -20.40 2.05
N ARG A 314 -7.53 -19.35 1.38
CA ARG A 314 -6.84 -19.42 0.08
C ARG A 314 -5.32 -19.45 0.23
N TYR A 315 -4.81 -20.52 0.85
CA TYR A 315 -3.40 -20.61 1.25
C TYR A 315 -2.42 -20.67 0.07
N ALA A 316 -2.78 -21.37 -1.02
CA ALA A 316 -1.92 -21.48 -2.20
C ALA A 316 -1.79 -20.12 -2.89
N GLU A 317 -2.90 -19.40 -3.04
CA GLU A 317 -2.95 -18.06 -3.61
C GLU A 317 -2.24 -17.05 -2.72
N ALA A 318 -2.34 -17.19 -1.39
CA ALA A 318 -1.57 -16.38 -0.45
C ALA A 318 -0.05 -16.56 -0.66
N ALA A 319 0.41 -17.80 -0.82
CA ALA A 319 1.82 -18.10 -1.05
C ALA A 319 2.33 -17.53 -2.39
N VAL A 320 1.55 -17.71 -3.47
CA VAL A 320 1.85 -17.14 -4.79
C VAL A 320 1.90 -15.61 -4.72
N THR A 321 0.92 -14.99 -4.06
CA THR A 321 0.86 -13.53 -3.89
C THR A 321 2.08 -13.00 -3.14
N LEU A 322 2.42 -13.62 -2.00
CA LEU A 322 3.57 -13.22 -1.20
C LEU A 322 4.86 -13.34 -2.01
N ALA A 323 5.04 -14.44 -2.75
CA ALA A 323 6.21 -14.64 -3.61
C ALA A 323 6.27 -13.59 -4.73
N ALA A 324 5.17 -13.40 -5.46
CA ALA A 324 5.07 -12.45 -6.57
C ALA A 324 5.39 -11.02 -6.14
N MET A 325 4.73 -10.53 -5.09
CA MET A 325 4.94 -9.16 -4.59
C MET A 325 6.33 -8.98 -3.96
N THR A 326 6.87 -10.00 -3.28
CA THR A 326 8.25 -9.95 -2.73
C THR A 326 9.29 -9.91 -3.84
N LEU A 327 9.11 -10.69 -4.91
CA LEU A 327 9.96 -10.65 -6.10
C LEU A 327 9.89 -9.27 -6.78
N GLY A 328 8.70 -8.70 -6.93
CA GLY A 328 8.50 -7.34 -7.44
C GLY A 328 9.25 -6.30 -6.59
N LEU A 329 9.14 -6.40 -5.26
CA LEU A 329 9.84 -5.53 -4.32
C LEU A 329 11.37 -5.68 -4.43
N ALA A 330 11.88 -6.91 -4.55
CA ALA A 330 13.29 -7.20 -4.72
C ALA A 330 13.83 -6.65 -6.04
N LEU A 331 13.09 -6.85 -7.14
CA LEU A 331 13.41 -6.31 -8.46
C LEU A 331 13.46 -4.78 -8.42
N ALA A 332 12.42 -4.13 -7.89
CA ALA A 332 12.37 -2.67 -7.82
C ALA A 332 13.52 -2.10 -6.98
N ARG A 333 13.87 -2.75 -5.86
CA ARG A 333 15.03 -2.36 -5.05
C ARG A 333 16.35 -2.57 -5.80
N ARG A 334 16.52 -3.65 -6.56
CA ARG A 334 17.74 -3.94 -7.32
C ARG A 334 17.94 -2.92 -8.44
N VAL A 335 16.89 -2.70 -9.23
CA VAL A 335 16.90 -1.77 -10.36
C VAL A 335 17.15 -0.33 -9.89
N THR A 336 16.47 0.12 -8.82
CA THR A 336 16.65 1.49 -8.29
C THR A 336 17.92 1.71 -7.45
N ARG A 337 18.59 0.64 -7.00
CA ARG A 337 19.90 0.74 -6.33
C ARG A 337 21.04 0.95 -7.31
N HIS A 338 20.95 0.39 -8.52
CA HIS A 338 21.96 0.57 -9.55
C HIS A 338 22.13 2.03 -9.99
N ASP A 339 21.14 2.89 -9.74
CA ASP A 339 21.19 4.33 -10.10
C ASP A 339 21.68 5.25 -8.96
N ARG A 340 22.06 4.71 -7.79
CA ARG A 340 22.51 5.47 -6.61
C ARG A 340 23.99 5.35 -6.39
#